data_AF-V4J6I8-F1
#
_entry.id   AF-V4J6I8-F1
#
_cell.length_a   1.000
_cell.length_b   1.000
_cell.length_c   1.000
_cell.angle_alpha   90.00
_cell.angle_beta   90.00
_cell.angle_gamma   90.00
#
_symmetry.space_group_name_H-M   'P 1'
#
loop_
_entity.id
_entity.type
_entity.pdbx_description
1 polymer ?
#
loop_
_entity_poly.entity_id
_entity_poly.type
_entity_poly.pdbx_seq_one_letter_code
_entity_poly.pdbx_strand_id
1 'polypeptide(L)' 'MTSISIRLDENISQRLNNLSAKTGRTKSYYLREMIERGIEDMEDYYLAMTVRERIRKGEEAVHSGAAVRRDLDLED' A
#
# COMPACT_ATOMS: atom_id res chain seq x y z
N MET A 1 -9.33 20.61 11.27
CA MET A 1 -9.83 19.47 10.47
C MET A 1 -9.97 19.95 9.04
N THR A 2 -9.30 19.30 8.09
CA THR A 2 -9.30 19.71 6.68
C THR A 2 -10.25 18.80 5.91
N SER A 3 -11.14 19.37 5.09
CA SER A 3 -12.07 18.61 4.25
C SER A 3 -11.58 18.62 2.81
N ILE A 4 -11.69 17.47 2.14
CA ILE A 4 -11.39 17.30 0.73
C ILE A 4 -12.66 16.84 0.04
N SER A 5 -13.02 17.50 -1.06
CA SER A 5 -14.13 17.08 -1.92
C SER A 5 -13.55 16.39 -3.15
N ILE A 6 -14.03 15.17 -3.42
CA ILE A 6 -13.59 14.35 -4.57
C ILE A 6 -14.81 13.96 -5.40
N ARG A 7 -14.66 13.97 -6.73
CA ARG A 7 -15.66 13.39 -7.64
C ARG A 7 -15.34 11.92 -7.82
N LEU A 8 -16.35 11.08 -7.71
CA LEU A 8 -16.24 9.63 -7.90
C LEU A 8 -17.12 9.21 -9.05
N ASP A 9 -16.66 8.21 -9.80
CA ASP A 9 -17.50 7.54 -10.78
C ASP A 9 -18.70 6.87 -10.10
N GLU A 10 -19.82 6.80 -10.82
CA GLU A 10 -21.09 6.29 -10.31
C GLU A 10 -20.96 4.88 -9.71
N ASN A 11 -20.19 4.01 -10.36
CA ASN A 11 -19.91 2.65 -9.88
C ASN A 11 -19.28 2.67 -8.47
N ILE A 12 -18.26 3.50 -8.25
CA ILE A 12 -17.55 3.58 -6.97
C ILE A 12 -18.47 4.16 -5.90
N SER A 13 -19.23 5.19 -6.24
CA SER A 13 -20.25 5.76 -5.35
C SER A 13 -21.26 4.70 -4.91
N GLN A 14 -21.77 3.89 -5.83
CA GLN A 14 -22.72 2.82 -5.53
C GLN A 14 -22.11 1.73 -4.65
N ARG A 15 -20.85 1.33 -4.89
CA ARG A 15 -20.14 0.36 -4.04
C ARG A 15 -19.99 0.88 -2.61
N LEU A 16 -19.63 2.15 -2.44
CA LEU A 16 -19.56 2.80 -1.13
C LEU A 16 -20.93 2.88 -0.44
N ASN A 17 -22.01 3.16 -1.18
CA ASN A 17 -23.37 3.15 -0.66
C ASN A 17 -23.73 1.78 -0.10
N ASN A 18 -23.48 0.73 -0.88
CA ASN A 18 -23.79 -0.64 -0.49
C ASN A 18 -22.97 -1.08 0.73
N LEU A 19 -21.68 -0.73 0.78
CA LEU A 19 -20.81 -1.06 1.91
C LEU A 19 -21.30 -0.36 3.18
N SER A 20 -21.61 0.93 3.08
CA SER A 20 -22.14 1.74 4.17
C SER A 20 -23.47 1.18 4.71
N ALA A 21 -24.40 0.80 3.83
CA ALA A 21 -25.68 0.21 4.20
C ALA A 21 -25.52 -1.14 4.91
N LYS A 22 -24.55 -1.97 4.47
CA LYS A 22 -24.32 -3.31 5.05
C LYS A 22 -23.68 -3.28 6.43
N THR A 23 -22.86 -2.28 6.72
CA THR A 23 -22.02 -2.25 7.94
C THR A 23 -22.46 -1.20 8.95
N GLY A 24 -23.35 -0.28 8.57
CA GLY A 24 -23.78 0.84 9.40
C GLY A 24 -22.73 1.96 9.55
N ARG A 25 -21.58 1.86 8.87
CA ARG A 25 -20.52 2.89 8.88
C ARG A 25 -20.76 3.91 7.77
N THR A 26 -20.33 5.16 7.97
CA THR A 26 -20.47 6.22 6.95
C THR A 26 -19.53 6.01 5.76
N LYS A 27 -19.88 6.58 4.59
CA LYS A 27 -18.97 6.60 3.43
C LYS A 27 -17.64 7.31 3.75
N SER A 28 -17.70 8.38 4.55
CA SER A 28 -16.52 9.13 4.99
C SER A 28 -15.57 8.29 5.85
N TYR A 29 -16.09 7.34 6.64
CA TYR A 29 -15.27 6.39 7.37
C TYR A 29 -14.43 5.54 6.41
N TYR A 30 -15.06 4.97 5.39
CA TYR A 30 -14.37 4.12 4.42
C TYR A 30 -13.40 4.87 3.51
N LEU A 31 -13.76 6.08 3.07
CA LEU A 31 -12.86 6.92 2.30
C LEU A 31 -11.59 7.25 3.09
N ARG A 32 -11.72 7.55 4.40
CA ARG A 32 -10.56 7.80 5.26
C ARG A 32 -9.67 6.57 5.37
N GLU A 33 -10.24 5.41 5.70
CA GLU A 33 -9.50 4.15 5.81
C GLU A 33 -8.75 3.79 4.52
N MET A 34 -9.41 3.98 3.36
CA MET A 34 -8.78 3.71 2.06
C MET A 34 -7.65 4.70 1.74
N ILE A 35 -7.78 5.98 2.14
CA ILE A 35 -6.71 6.96 1.97
C ILE A 35 -5.52 6.63 2.88
N GLU A 36 -5.78 6.32 4.16
CA GLU A 36 -4.73 5.97 5.12
C GLU A 36 -3.93 4.76 4.65
N ARG A 37 -4.61 3.67 4.28
CA ARG A 37 -3.96 2.46 3.74
C ARG A 37 -3.30 2.71 2.39
N GLY A 38 -3.94 3.49 1.53
CA GLY A 38 -3.38 3.81 0.22
C GLY A 38 -2.09 4.63 0.32
N ILE A 39 -1.95 5.48 1.34
CA ILE A 39 -0.71 6.22 1.61
C ILE A 39 0.40 5.24 1.99
N GLU A 40 0.13 4.33 2.93
CA GLU A 40 1.09 3.29 3.34
C GLU A 40 1.56 2.45 2.15
N ASP A 41 0.64 1.95 1.33
CA ASP A 41 0.96 1.18 0.12
C ASP A 41 1.80 2.00 -0.89
N MET A 42 1.51 3.30 -1.04
CA MET A 42 2.26 4.19 -1.93
C MET A 42 3.67 4.44 -1.41
N GLU A 43 3.83 4.69 -0.11
CA GLU A 43 5.13 4.91 0.53
C GLU A 43 6.03 3.68 0.37
N ASP A 44 5.49 2.48 0.62
CA ASP A 44 6.19 1.21 0.43
C ASP A 44 6.60 1.01 -1.04
N TYR A 45 5.70 1.30 -1.98
CA TYR A 45 6.00 1.22 -3.41
C TYR A 45 7.16 2.15 -3.80
N TYR A 46 7.13 3.40 -3.37
CA TYR A 46 8.20 4.36 -3.69
C TYR A 46 9.52 4.02 -3.01
N LEU A 47 9.48 3.49 -1.77
CA LEU A 47 10.67 3.02 -1.08
C LEU A 47 11.31 1.84 -1.85
N ALA A 48 10.51 0.85 -2.25
CA ALA A 48 10.97 -0.30 -3.04
C ALA A 48 11.55 0.14 -4.39
N MET A 49 10.91 1.08 -5.09
CA MET A 49 11.42 1.64 -6.33
C MET A 49 12.77 2.35 -6.15
N THR A 50 12.94 3.06 -5.05
CA THR A 50 14.20 3.75 -4.72
C THR A 50 15.33 2.73 -4.48
N VAL A 51 15.06 1.68 -3.70
CA VAL A 51 16.01 0.58 -3.49
C VAL A 51 16.37 -0.08 -4.83
N ARG A 52 15.38 -0.33 -5.68
CA ARG A 52 15.59 -0.93 -7.00
C ARG A 52 16.54 -0.12 -7.88
N GLU A 53 16.41 1.20 -7.89
CA GLU A 53 17.33 2.06 -8.65
C GLU A 53 18.75 2.04 -8.07
N ARG A 54 18.92 1.99 -6.75
CA ARG A 54 20.25 1.86 -6.14
C ARG A 54 20.90 0.51 -6.45
N ILE A 55 20.13 -0.58 -6.44
CA ILE A 55 20.60 -1.90 -6.92
C ILE A 55 21.08 -1.80 -8.37
N ARG A 56 20.32 -1.15 -9.26
CA ARG A 56 20.68 -0.98 -10.68
C ARG A 56 21.96 -0.17 -10.85
N LYS A 57 22.25 0.77 -9.95
CA LYS A 57 23.49 1.56 -9.94
C LYS A 57 24.66 0.86 -9.24
N GLY A 58 24.45 -0.30 -8.60
CA GLY A 58 25.45 -0.98 -7.80
C GLY A 58 25.73 -0.29 -6.45
N GLU A 59 24.81 0.55 -5.99
CA GLU A 59 24.89 1.31 -4.74
C GLU A 59 24.28 0.55 -3.54
N GLU A 60 23.76 -0.66 -3.77
CA GLU A 60 23.18 -1.54 -2.73
C GLU A 60 23.87 -2.90 -2.69
N ALA A 61 24.03 -3.44 -1.50
CA ALA A 61 24.51 -4.80 -1.31
C ALA A 61 23.46 -5.81 -1.79
N VAL A 62 23.85 -6.72 -2.68
CA VAL A 62 22.98 -7.80 -3.17
C VAL A 62 23.55 -9.13 -2.71
N HIS A 63 22.71 -9.91 -2.04
CA HIS A 63 23.07 -11.24 -1.54
C HIS A 63 22.35 -12.31 -2.36
N SER A 64 22.99 -13.47 -2.53
CA SER A 64 22.31 -14.61 -3.15
C SER A 64 21.26 -15.19 -2.19
N GLY A 65 20.16 -15.71 -2.72
CA GLY A 65 19.13 -16.33 -1.89
C GLY A 65 19.65 -17.52 -1.06
N ALA A 66 20.64 -18.25 -1.57
CA ALA A 66 21.30 -19.34 -0.84
C ALA A 66 22.11 -18.82 0.35
N ALA A 67 22.86 -17.72 0.19
CA ALA A 67 23.61 -17.11 1.28
C ALA A 67 22.68 -16.60 2.38
N VAL A 68 21.60 -15.88 2.01
CA VAL A 68 20.64 -15.36 2.98
C VAL A 68 19.93 -16.48 3.75
N ARG A 69 19.54 -17.58 3.09
CA ARG A 69 18.91 -18.71 3.79
C ARG A 69 19.83 -19.37 4.80
N ARG A 70 21.11 -19.54 4.47
CA ARG A 70 22.12 -20.03 5.40
C ARG A 70 22.30 -19.11 6.59
N ASP A 71 22.43 -17.82 6.34
CA ASP A 71 22.67 -16.81 7.38
C ASP A 71 21.47 -16.69 8.34
N LEU A 72 20.26 -17.03 7.89
CA LEU A 72 19.03 -17.02 8.66
C LEU A 72 18.62 -18.38 9.23
N ASP A 73 19.44 -19.43 9.05
CA ASP A 73 19.14 -20.81 9.49
C ASP A 73 17.82 -21.36 8.92
N LEU A 74 17.57 -21.05 7.64
CA LEU A 74 16.37 -21.46 6.89
C LEU A 74 16.68 -22.57 5.88
N GLU A 75 17.73 -23.36 6.11
CA GLU A 75 18.15 -24.47 5.23
C GLU A 75 17.42 -25.81 5.54
N ASP A 76 16.50 -25.81 6.51
CA ASP A 76 15.65 -26.94 6.90
C ASP A 76 14.53 -27.29 5.89
#